data_AF-A0A7M4EV67-F1
#
_entry.id   AF-A0A7M4EV67-F1
#
_cell.length_a   1.000
_cell.length_b   1.000
_cell.length_c   1.000
_cell.angle_alpha   90.00
_cell.angle_beta   90.00
_cell.angle_gamma   90.00
#
_symmetry.space_group_name_H-M   'P 1'
#
loop_
_entity.id
_entity.type
_entity.pdbx_description
1 polymer ?
#
loop_
_entity_poly.entity_id
_entity_poly.type
_entity_poly.pdbx_seq_one_letter_code
_entity_poly.pdbx_strand_id
1 'polypeptide(L)'
;MALLILLFLGIQALCSQAFSPPGKELQSPFLFPACNDSAVESAVDVALGQINTGRTEGYVLRLNRIFSVLEHPQETSGSVFYLILDVAETECHVLSRKLWKNCQARHQHETFQQGPF
;
A
#
# COMPACT_ATOMS: atom_id res chain seq x y z
N MET A 1 -40.80 10.20 -39.69
CA MET A 1 -39.47 10.74 -39.32
C MET A 1 -39.53 11.65 -38.09
N ALA A 2 -40.36 12.71 -38.08
CA ALA A 2 -40.48 13.61 -36.93
C ALA A 2 -40.90 12.93 -35.61
N LEU A 3 -41.79 11.94 -35.66
CA LEU A 3 -42.29 11.22 -34.48
C LEU A 3 -41.20 10.34 -33.81
N LEU A 4 -40.30 9.76 -34.62
CA LEU A 4 -39.15 9.00 -34.13
C LEU A 4 -38.10 9.91 -33.47
N ILE A 5 -37.91 11.11 -34.01
CA ILE A 5 -36.98 12.11 -33.46
C ILE A 5 -37.49 12.62 -32.10
N LEU A 6 -38.80 12.87 -31.97
CA LEU A 6 -39.41 13.29 -30.71
C LEU A 6 -39.33 12.18 -29.64
N LEU A 7 -39.51 10.91 -30.02
CA LEU A 7 -39.33 9.77 -29.11
C LEU A 7 -37.88 9.67 -28.62
N PHE A 8 -36.90 9.77 -29.52
CA PHE A 8 -35.48 9.73 -29.14
C PHE A 8 -35.08 10.87 -28.19
N LEU A 9 -35.54 12.10 -28.47
CA LEU A 9 -35.27 13.26 -27.61
C LEU A 9 -35.96 13.14 -26.24
N GLY A 10 -37.18 12.59 -26.20
CA GLY A 10 -37.90 12.34 -24.94
C GLY A 10 -37.19 11.31 -24.04
N ILE A 11 -36.62 10.26 -24.63
CA ILE A 11 -35.86 9.24 -23.89
C ILE A 11 -34.56 9.82 -23.32
N GLN A 12 -33.84 10.65 -24.09
CA GLN A 12 -32.62 11.30 -23.61
C GLN A 12 -32.86 12.30 -22.49
N ALA A 13 -33.98 13.03 -22.52
CA ALA A 13 -34.37 13.96 -21.45
C ALA A 13 -34.76 13.23 -20.15
N LEU A 14 -35.34 12.03 -20.24
CA LEU A 14 -35.71 11.22 -19.08
C LEU A 14 -34.50 10.59 -18.39
N CYS A 15 -33.41 10.32 -19.15
CA CYS A 15 -32.17 9.73 -18.63
C CYS A 15 -31.17 10.77 -18.07
N SER A 16 -31.39 12.07 -18.27
CA SER A 16 -30.42 13.11 -17.89
C SER A 16 -30.67 13.75 -16.52
N GLN A 17 -31.71 13.32 -15.78
CA GLN A 17 -31.80 13.56 -14.33
C GLN A 17 -31.08 12.45 -13.53
N ALA A 18 -29.86 12.11 -13.92
CA ALA A 18 -28.90 11.60 -12.97
C ALA A 18 -28.32 12.81 -12.22
N PHE A 19 -29.09 13.36 -11.28
CA PHE A 19 -28.51 14.23 -10.27
C PHE A 19 -27.61 13.34 -9.44
N SER A 20 -26.32 13.30 -9.78
CA SER A 20 -25.33 12.73 -8.88
C SER A 20 -25.51 13.52 -7.58
N PRO A 21 -25.88 12.88 -6.45
CA PRO A 21 -25.85 13.60 -5.19
C PRO A 21 -24.46 14.23 -5.08
N PRO A 22 -24.32 15.47 -4.56
CA PRO A 22 -23.00 16.01 -4.28
C PRO A 22 -22.28 14.91 -3.52
N GLY A 23 -21.18 14.42 -4.10
CA GLY A 23 -20.41 13.34 -3.49
C GLY A 23 -20.14 13.80 -2.09
N LYS A 24 -20.84 13.20 -1.12
CA LYS A 24 -20.38 13.24 0.25
C LYS A 24 -19.11 12.43 0.14
N GLU A 25 -18.00 13.11 -0.10
CA GLU A 25 -16.74 12.65 0.46
C GLU A 25 -17.01 12.55 1.96
N LEU A 26 -17.52 11.39 2.36
CA LEU A 26 -17.32 10.90 3.69
C LEU A 26 -15.83 10.63 3.70
N GLN A 27 -15.03 11.68 3.93
CA GLN A 27 -13.62 11.55 4.23
C GLN A 27 -13.61 10.74 5.51
N SER A 28 -13.61 9.42 5.36
CA SER A 28 -13.44 8.51 6.46
C SER A 28 -12.21 9.00 7.21
N PRO A 29 -12.34 9.31 8.51
CA PRO A 29 -11.28 9.96 9.24
C PRO A 29 -10.03 9.09 9.17
N PHE A 30 -8.94 9.71 8.76
CA PHE A 30 -7.63 9.07 8.85
C PHE A 30 -7.36 8.69 10.31
N LEU A 31 -6.94 7.44 10.52
CA LEU A 31 -6.57 6.92 11.82
C LEU A 31 -5.05 6.78 11.91
N PHE A 32 -4.53 6.96 13.12
CA PHE A 32 -3.11 6.81 13.43
C PHE A 32 -2.97 5.70 14.47
N PRO A 33 -3.09 4.42 14.04
CA PRO A 33 -2.99 3.29 14.96
C PRO A 33 -1.58 3.18 15.54
N ALA A 34 -1.46 2.46 16.67
CA ALA A 34 -0.16 2.19 17.27
C ALA A 34 0.66 1.25 16.37
N CYS A 35 1.99 1.41 16.36
CA CYS A 35 2.87 0.58 15.53
C CYS A 35 2.84 -0.92 15.89
N ASN A 36 2.43 -1.28 17.11
CA ASN A 36 2.29 -2.66 17.59
C ASN A 36 0.86 -3.20 17.47
N ASP A 37 -0.02 -2.50 16.77
CA ASP A 37 -1.36 -3.00 16.46
C ASP A 37 -1.25 -4.19 15.49
N SER A 38 -2.00 -5.26 15.76
CA SER A 38 -1.98 -6.48 14.95
C SER A 38 -2.36 -6.25 13.47
N ALA A 39 -3.24 -5.27 13.18
CA ALA A 39 -3.59 -4.92 11.81
C ALA A 39 -2.42 -4.24 11.10
N VAL A 40 -1.66 -3.41 11.82
CA VAL A 40 -0.45 -2.77 11.32
C VAL A 40 0.64 -3.81 11.06
N GLU A 41 0.85 -4.75 11.97
CA GLU A 41 1.80 -5.85 11.77
C GLU A 41 1.44 -6.68 10.53
N SER A 42 0.15 -6.99 10.34
CA SER A 42 -0.32 -7.70 9.14
C SER A 42 -0.11 -6.88 7.86
N ALA A 43 -0.37 -5.57 7.89
CA ALA A 43 -0.13 -4.69 6.75
C ALA A 43 1.37 -4.63 6.39
N VAL A 44 2.25 -4.59 7.39
CA VAL A 44 3.71 -4.64 7.20
C VAL A 44 4.16 -5.97 6.61
N ASP A 45 3.60 -7.09 7.10
CA ASP A 45 3.88 -8.42 6.58
C ASP A 45 3.56 -8.52 5.08
N VAL A 46 2.38 -8.03 4.69
CA VAL A 46 1.93 -8.00 3.28
C VAL A 46 2.84 -7.10 2.46
N ALA A 47 3.10 -5.87 2.93
CA ALA A 47 3.92 -4.90 2.21
C ALA A 47 5.34 -5.45 1.94
N LEU A 48 6.03 -5.94 2.98
CA LEU A 48 7.36 -6.52 2.82
C LEU A 48 7.36 -7.82 2.02
N GLY A 49 6.33 -8.64 2.15
CA GLY A 49 6.18 -9.85 1.34
C GLY A 49 6.08 -9.54 -0.15
N GLN A 50 5.26 -8.55 -0.51
CA GLN A 50 5.08 -8.12 -1.90
C GLN A 50 6.33 -7.44 -2.45
N ILE A 51 6.93 -6.52 -1.69
CA ILE A 51 8.19 -5.86 -2.08
C ILE A 51 9.26 -6.90 -2.39
N ASN A 52 9.47 -7.87 -1.49
CA ASN A 52 10.48 -8.91 -1.69
C ASN A 52 10.17 -9.88 -2.84
N THR A 53 8.88 -10.17 -3.08
CA THR A 53 8.47 -11.02 -4.20
C THR A 53 8.81 -10.37 -5.55
N GLY A 54 8.64 -9.05 -5.65
CA GLY A 54 8.92 -8.27 -6.85
C GLY A 54 10.42 -8.05 -7.13
N ARG A 55 11.30 -8.28 -6.16
CA ARG A 55 12.75 -8.11 -6.34
C ARG A 55 13.37 -9.31 -7.06
N THR A 56 14.20 -9.03 -8.06
CA THR A 56 14.94 -10.04 -8.83
C THR A 56 16.42 -10.11 -8.48
N GLU A 57 16.95 -9.09 -7.81
CA GLU A 57 18.36 -8.96 -7.42
C GLU A 57 18.54 -8.50 -5.97
N GLY A 58 19.74 -8.73 -5.46
CA GLY A 58 20.14 -8.37 -4.10
C GLY A 58 19.60 -9.31 -3.04
N TYR A 59 19.39 -8.77 -1.84
CA TYR A 59 18.99 -9.53 -0.66
C TYR A 59 17.55 -9.23 -0.25
N VAL A 60 16.94 -10.18 0.46
CA VAL A 60 15.62 -10.03 1.05
C VAL A 60 15.70 -8.88 2.07
N LEU A 61 14.74 -7.96 1.99
CA LEU A 61 14.58 -6.87 2.92
C LEU A 61 13.76 -7.33 4.12
N ARG A 62 14.20 -6.97 5.33
CA ARG A 62 13.49 -7.22 6.59
C ARG A 62 13.15 -5.89 7.25
N LEU A 63 12.06 -5.86 8.01
CA LEU A 63 11.68 -4.73 8.83
C LEU A 63 12.76 -4.42 9.88
N ASN A 64 13.22 -3.17 9.93
CA ASN A 64 14.04 -2.64 11.01
C ASN A 64 13.16 -1.89 12.03
N ARG A 65 12.39 -0.90 11.56
CA ARG A 65 11.41 -0.17 12.38
C ARG A 65 10.26 0.37 11.53
N ILE A 66 9.11 0.59 12.17
CA ILE A 66 7.97 1.31 11.58
C ILE A 66 8.13 2.78 11.97
N PHE A 67 8.30 3.66 10.98
CA PHE A 67 8.51 5.09 11.21
C PHE A 67 7.17 5.83 11.37
N SER A 68 6.18 5.48 10.56
CA SER A 68 4.84 6.08 10.62
C SER A 68 3.79 5.14 10.04
N VAL A 69 2.58 5.25 10.57
CA VAL A 69 1.40 4.52 10.12
C VAL A 69 0.24 5.49 9.98
N LEU A 70 -0.44 5.40 8.85
CA LEU A 70 -1.69 6.10 8.59
C LEU A 70 -2.66 5.08 8.01
N GLU A 71 -3.79 4.90 8.66
CA GLU A 71 -4.88 4.06 8.19
C GLU A 71 -5.97 4.94 7.60
N HIS A 72 -6.49 4.55 6.44
CA HIS A 72 -7.62 5.16 5.78
C HIS A 72 -8.71 4.10 5.61
N PRO A 73 -9.70 4.04 6.52
CA PRO A 73 -10.79 3.09 6.42
C PRO A 73 -11.65 3.39 5.19
N GLN A 74 -11.94 2.38 4.37
CA GLN A 74 -12.89 2.47 3.27
C GLN A 74 -14.20 1.78 3.66
N GLU A 75 -15.32 2.45 3.43
CA GLU A 75 -16.66 2.00 3.80
C GLU A 75 -17.01 0.57 3.32
N THR A 76 -16.47 0.15 2.16
CA THR A 76 -16.83 -1.12 1.52
C THR A 76 -15.66 -2.08 1.30
N SER A 77 -14.42 -1.61 1.40
CA SER A 77 -13.23 -2.33 0.90
C SER A 77 -12.24 -2.73 2.00
N GLY A 78 -12.57 -2.48 3.26
CA GLY A 78 -11.62 -2.59 4.38
C GLY A 78 -10.79 -1.31 4.51
N SER A 79 -9.52 -1.39 4.91
CA SER A 79 -8.68 -0.21 5.14
C SER A 79 -7.47 -0.17 4.21
N VAL A 80 -7.04 1.05 3.86
CA VAL A 80 -5.75 1.29 3.21
C VAL A 80 -4.74 1.76 4.24
N PHE A 81 -3.58 1.11 4.28
CA PHE A 81 -2.48 1.49 5.16
C PHE A 81 -1.38 2.18 4.37
N TYR A 82 -1.05 3.41 4.76
CA TYR A 82 0.14 4.11 4.31
C TYR A 82 1.24 3.93 5.36
N LEU A 83 2.29 3.22 4.98
CA LEU A 83 3.37 2.81 5.87
C LEU A 83 4.68 3.46 5.44
N ILE A 84 5.38 4.06 6.40
CA ILE A 84 6.78 4.44 6.23
C ILE A 84 7.61 3.44 7.03
N LEU A 85 8.34 2.59 6.33
CA LEU A 85 9.13 1.51 6.91
C LEU A 85 10.62 1.78 6.72
N ASP A 86 11.37 1.60 7.80
CA ASP A 86 12.82 1.45 7.73
C ASP A 86 13.13 -0.04 7.54
N VAL A 87 13.92 -0.35 6.53
CA VAL A 87 14.20 -1.72 6.11
C VAL A 87 15.70 -1.95 6.00
N ALA A 88 16.13 -3.15 6.35
CA ALA A 88 17.52 -3.57 6.27
C ALA A 88 17.66 -4.78 5.35
N GLU A 89 18.80 -4.88 4.67
CA GLU A 89 19.17 -6.07 3.93
C GLU A 89 19.46 -7.23 4.89
N THR A 90 19.09 -8.43 4.45
CA THR A 90 19.36 -9.68 5.16
C THR A 90 20.49 -10.45 4.48
N GLU A 91 20.85 -11.58 5.07
CA GLU A 91 21.81 -12.52 4.45
C GLU A 91 21.17 -13.40 3.37
N CYS A 92 19.84 -13.42 3.29
CA CYS A 92 19.12 -14.20 2.28
C CYS A 92 19.13 -13.50 0.93
N HIS A 93 19.62 -14.16 -0.11
CA HIS A 93 19.43 -13.68 -1.47
C HIS A 93 17.95 -13.76 -1.89
N VAL A 94 17.43 -12.82 -2.68
CA VAL A 94 16.01 -12.79 -3.10
C VAL A 94 15.57 -14.05 -3.86
N LEU A 95 16.49 -14.69 -4.57
CA LEU A 95 16.26 -15.96 -5.27
C LEU A 95 15.94 -17.14 -4.34
N SER A 96 16.31 -17.05 -3.06
CA SER A 96 15.95 -18.08 -2.07
C SER A 96 14.44 -18.16 -1.82
N ARG A 97 13.69 -17.10 -2.18
CA ARG A 97 12.25 -16.96 -1.95
C ARG A 97 11.82 -17.19 -0.50
N LYS A 98 12.76 -17.10 0.46
CA LYS A 98 12.47 -17.18 1.88
C LYS A 98 11.66 -15.97 2.32
N LEU A 99 10.74 -16.21 3.25
CA LEU A 99 10.04 -15.12 3.94
C LEU A 99 11.03 -14.27 4.72
N TRP A 100 10.83 -12.95 4.70
CA TRP A 100 11.71 -11.98 5.36
C TRP A 100 11.85 -12.21 6.87
N LYS A 101 10.81 -12.78 7.51
CA LYS A 101 10.83 -13.19 8.92
C LYS A 101 11.83 -14.32 9.21
N ASN A 102 12.17 -15.12 8.21
CA ASN A 102 13.09 -16.26 8.34
C ASN A 102 14.54 -15.92 7.93
N CYS A 103 14.81 -14.65 7.63
CA CYS A 103 16.11 -14.17 7.20
C CYS A 103 16.72 -13.28 8.27
N GLN A 104 17.97 -13.57 8.64
CA GLN A 104 18.68 -12.78 9.63
C GLN A 104 19.13 -11.45 9.03
N ALA A 105 19.00 -10.38 9.80
CA ALA A 105 19.51 -9.07 9.41
C ALA A 105 21.02 -9.18 9.22
N ARG A 106 21.53 -8.61 8.13
CA ARG A 106 22.97 -8.60 7.90
C ARG A 106 23.63 -7.72 8.95
N HIS A 107 24.63 -8.24 9.63
CA HIS A 107 25.45 -7.40 10.50
C HIS A 107 26.11 -6.33 9.63
N GLN A 108 25.88 -5.06 9.95
CA GLN A 108 26.65 -3.96 9.38
C GLN A 108 28.09 -4.14 9.88
N HIS A 109 28.91 -4.86 9.12
CA HIS A 109 30.35 -4.73 9.29
C HIS A 109 30.66 -3.27 8.97
N GLU A 110 31.19 -2.55 9.97
CA GLU A 110 31.89 -1.28 9.75
C GLU A 110 33.08 -1.54 8.83
N THR A 111 32.82 -1.57 7.53
CA THR A 111 33.85 -1.46 6.50
C THR A 111 33.69 -0.11 5.82
N PHE A 112 33.66 0.97 6.63
CA PHE A 112 34.28 2.22 6.22
C PHE A 112 35.73 2.20 6.71
N GLN A 113 36.53 1.28 6.16
CA GLN A 113 37.96 1.52 6.15
C GLN A 113 38.21 2.72 5.25
N GLN A 114 38.42 3.87 5.89
CA GLN A 114 39.40 4.89 5.56
C GLN A 114 39.86 4.88 4.07
N GLY A 115 39.24 5.70 3.23
CA GLY A 115 39.84 6.16 1.98
C GLY A 115 40.28 7.61 2.15
N PRO A 116 41.56 7.97 1.92
CA PRO A 116 42.01 9.34 2.09
C PRO A 116 41.52 10.18 0.90
N PHE A 117 40.74 11.22 1.20
CA PHE A 117 40.67 12.44 0.40
C PHE A 117 41.34 13.56 1.19
#